data_AF-A0A936PGX8-F1
#
_entry.id   AF-A0A936PGX8-F1
#
_cell.length_a   1.000
_cell.length_b   1.000
_cell.length_c   1.000
_cell.angle_alpha   90.00
_cell.angle_beta   90.00
_cell.angle_gamma   90.00
#
_symmetry.space_group_name_H-M   'P 1'
#
loop_
_entity.id
_entity.type
_entity.pdbx_description
1 polymer ?
#
loop_
_entity_poly.entity_id
_entity_poly.type
_entity_poly.pdbx_seq_one_letter_code
_entity_poly.pdbx_strand_id
1 'polypeptide(L)'
;MAAITTTIPLPAVGSQCLINTYYLYKGDILKCRQTHNRTIYEPKDTPALFSFYRDNTADLQWIVGEHVQVGWMRIYNNIKYEVIQAHQTQSDWTPPATPTLWKIYVDPTQTTVWTYPVGYVVNQLVTYNGHTYKCLQAHTSQAGWTPTAVPALWQMVL
;
A
#
# COMPACT_ATOMS: atom_id res chain seq x y z
N MET A 1 8.85 9.95 -13.96
CA MET A 1 8.47 10.78 -12.79
C MET A 1 7.77 12.01 -13.35
N ALA A 2 6.47 12.16 -13.14
CA ALA A 2 5.79 13.41 -13.48
C ALA A 2 6.05 14.40 -12.34
N ALA A 3 6.76 15.48 -12.61
CA ALA A 3 6.95 16.57 -11.65
C ALA A 3 5.57 17.16 -11.30
N ILE A 4 5.28 17.31 -10.01
CA ILE A 4 4.04 17.94 -9.55
C ILE A 4 4.09 19.41 -9.97
N THR A 5 3.29 19.78 -10.95
CA THR A 5 3.13 21.16 -11.43
C THR A 5 2.36 21.96 -10.38
N THR A 6 3.10 22.65 -9.51
CA THR A 6 2.65 23.74 -8.62
C THR A 6 1.50 23.39 -7.66
N THR A 7 1.84 23.16 -6.38
CA THR A 7 0.85 23.14 -5.29
C THR A 7 0.49 24.57 -4.89
N ILE A 8 -0.80 24.83 -4.63
CA ILE A 8 -1.29 26.13 -4.15
C ILE A 8 -2.01 25.98 -2.79
N PRO A 9 -2.08 27.01 -1.93
CA PRO A 9 -2.80 26.88 -0.66
C PRO A 9 -4.26 26.48 -0.87
N LEU A 10 -4.77 25.58 -0.02
CA LEU A 10 -6.19 25.22 -0.05
C LEU A 10 -7.05 26.49 0.19
N PRO A 11 -8.05 26.79 -0.67
CA PRO A 11 -8.90 27.96 -0.51
C PRO A 11 -9.68 27.95 0.81
N ALA A 12 -10.06 29.14 1.27
CA ALA A 12 -10.96 29.29 2.42
C ALA A 12 -12.32 28.62 2.15
N VAL A 13 -13.03 28.26 3.23
CA VAL A 13 -14.40 27.75 3.16
C VAL A 13 -15.30 28.70 2.35
N GLY A 14 -16.10 28.14 1.46
CA GLY A 14 -16.96 28.88 0.53
C GLY A 14 -16.31 29.24 -0.80
N SER A 15 -14.96 29.28 -0.88
CA SER A 15 -14.24 29.56 -2.13
C SER A 15 -14.14 28.33 -3.03
N GLN A 16 -13.97 28.55 -4.34
CA GLN A 16 -13.94 27.47 -5.32
C GLN A 16 -12.64 26.65 -5.25
N CYS A 17 -12.79 25.33 -5.21
CA CYS A 17 -11.75 24.35 -5.46
C CYS A 17 -11.96 23.77 -6.87
N LEU A 18 -10.89 23.68 -7.66
CA LEU A 18 -10.95 23.22 -9.04
C LEU A 18 -10.48 21.77 -9.15
N ILE A 19 -11.17 20.96 -9.95
CA ILE A 19 -10.80 19.57 -10.21
C ILE A 19 -9.36 19.46 -10.74
N ASN A 20 -8.65 18.40 -10.35
CA ASN A 20 -7.26 18.10 -10.71
C ASN A 20 -6.20 19.10 -10.21
N THR A 21 -6.59 20.18 -9.53
CA THR A 21 -5.65 21.07 -8.85
C THR A 21 -5.08 20.43 -7.60
N TYR A 22 -3.78 20.63 -7.37
CA TYR A 22 -3.09 20.18 -6.17
C TYR A 22 -3.03 21.31 -5.14
N TYR A 23 -3.58 21.05 -3.95
CA TYR A 23 -3.67 22.01 -2.85
C TYR A 23 -2.77 21.61 -1.68
N LEU A 24 -2.11 22.58 -1.05
CA LEU A 24 -1.40 22.41 0.21
C LEU A 24 -2.36 22.65 1.38
N TYR A 25 -2.45 21.69 2.30
CA TYR A 25 -3.29 21.78 3.49
C TYR A 25 -2.59 21.14 4.69
N LYS A 26 -2.25 21.95 5.70
CA LYS A 26 -1.58 21.49 6.94
C LYS A 26 -0.32 20.64 6.70
N GLY A 27 0.38 20.86 5.59
CA GLY A 27 1.58 20.11 5.20
C GLY A 27 1.31 18.93 4.24
N ASP A 28 0.05 18.53 4.08
CA ASP A 28 -0.35 17.51 3.11
C ASP A 28 -0.63 18.10 1.73
N ILE A 29 -0.41 17.30 0.69
CA ILE A 29 -0.81 17.62 -0.68
C ILE A 29 -2.14 16.92 -0.96
N LEU A 30 -3.15 17.69 -1.38
CA LEU A 30 -4.46 17.21 -1.75
C LEU A 30 -4.63 17.34 -3.27
N LYS A 31 -5.11 16.31 -3.94
CA LYS A 31 -5.65 16.43 -5.29
C LYS A 31 -7.16 16.62 -5.22
N CYS A 32 -7.67 17.72 -5.75
CA CYS A 32 -9.10 17.97 -5.82
C CYS A 32 -9.74 17.05 -6.86
N ARG A 33 -10.81 16.35 -6.47
CA ARG A 33 -11.47 15.32 -7.30
C ARG A 33 -12.62 15.87 -8.13
N GLN A 34 -13.21 16.98 -7.70
CA GLN A 34 -14.38 17.59 -8.33
C GLN A 34 -14.33 19.09 -8.15
N THR A 35 -14.78 19.87 -9.14
CA THR A 35 -14.92 21.32 -8.95
C THR A 35 -16.09 21.58 -8.00
N HIS A 36 -15.84 22.29 -6.90
CA HIS A 36 -16.84 22.55 -5.85
C HIS A 36 -16.46 23.79 -5.04
N ASN A 37 -17.37 24.29 -4.20
CA ASN A 37 -17.02 25.29 -3.18
C ASN A 37 -16.56 24.58 -1.92
N ARG A 38 -15.44 25.02 -1.35
CA ARG A 38 -14.82 24.42 -0.17
C ARG A 38 -15.84 24.31 0.97
N THR A 39 -16.12 23.07 1.38
CA THR A 39 -17.06 22.78 2.48
C THR A 39 -16.47 23.16 3.84
N ILE A 40 -17.32 23.16 4.87
CA ILE A 40 -16.91 23.36 6.27
C ILE A 40 -16.13 22.17 6.86
N TYR A 41 -16.21 20.99 6.23
CA TYR A 41 -15.59 19.75 6.71
C TYR A 41 -14.11 19.67 6.32
N GLU A 42 -13.29 18.92 7.08
CA GLU A 42 -11.88 18.72 6.70
C GLU A 42 -11.76 17.85 5.43
N PRO A 43 -10.66 17.97 4.66
CA PRO A 43 -10.47 17.19 3.44
C PRO A 43 -10.52 15.67 3.66
N LYS A 44 -10.01 15.20 4.81
CA LYS A 44 -10.08 13.78 5.22
C LYS A 44 -11.52 13.27 5.41
N ASP A 45 -12.43 14.15 5.83
CA ASP A 45 -13.85 13.83 6.07
C ASP A 45 -14.68 14.00 4.79
N THR A 46 -14.04 14.41 3.69
CA THR A 46 -14.66 14.60 2.37
C THR A 46 -13.91 13.86 1.26
N PRO A 47 -13.73 12.52 1.39
CA PRO A 47 -12.94 11.72 0.46
C PRO A 47 -13.47 11.72 -0.99
N ALA A 48 -14.75 12.09 -1.19
CA ALA A 48 -15.34 12.30 -2.51
C ALA A 48 -14.84 13.57 -3.21
N LEU A 49 -14.36 14.56 -2.45
CA LEU A 49 -13.93 15.87 -2.93
C LEU A 49 -12.41 16.00 -3.02
N PHE A 50 -11.67 15.33 -2.13
CA PHE A 50 -10.20 15.37 -2.10
C PHE A 50 -9.59 13.96 -2.00
N SER A 51 -8.43 13.79 -2.62
CA SER A 51 -7.54 12.65 -2.40
C SER A 51 -6.21 13.15 -1.84
N PHE A 52 -5.61 12.43 -0.89
CA PHE A 52 -4.26 12.72 -0.41
C PHE A 52 -3.24 12.20 -1.42
N TYR A 53 -2.24 13.04 -1.70
CA TYR A 53 -1.12 12.74 -2.57
C TYR A 53 0.18 12.85 -1.77
N ARG A 54 1.04 11.84 -1.91
CA ARG A 54 2.36 11.80 -1.31
C ARG A 54 3.34 11.24 -2.34
N ASP A 55 4.57 11.73 -2.32
CA ASP A 55 5.63 11.09 -3.09
C ASP A 55 5.83 9.68 -2.56
N ASN A 56 5.89 8.70 -3.47
CA ASN A 56 5.98 7.30 -3.08
C ASN A 56 7.39 6.98 -2.56
N THR A 57 7.55 7.04 -1.25
CA THR A 57 8.73 6.51 -0.55
C THR A 57 8.44 5.09 -0.04
N ALA A 58 9.48 4.31 0.22
CA ALA A 58 9.35 2.89 0.56
C ALA A 58 8.62 2.64 1.90
N ASP A 59 8.61 3.61 2.81
CA ASP A 59 8.21 3.42 4.21
C ASP A 59 7.13 4.42 4.66
N LEU A 60 6.03 4.47 3.90
CA LEU A 60 4.87 5.29 4.25
C LEU A 60 3.84 4.47 5.04
N GLN A 61 3.33 5.06 6.12
CA GLN A 61 2.15 4.53 6.81
C GLN A 61 0.93 4.62 5.89
N TRP A 62 0.07 3.60 5.94
CA TRP A 62 -1.23 3.61 5.28
C TRP A 62 -2.11 4.70 5.90
N ILE A 63 -2.77 5.48 5.04
CA ILE A 63 -3.75 6.50 5.45
C ILE A 63 -5.01 6.32 4.62
N VAL A 64 -6.15 6.75 5.12
CA VAL A 64 -7.41 6.78 4.36
C VAL A 64 -7.40 7.92 3.34
N GLY A 65 -8.00 7.71 2.17
CA GLY A 65 -8.19 8.73 1.16
C GLY A 65 -6.97 9.01 0.30
N GLU A 66 -5.90 8.23 0.41
CA GLU A 66 -4.71 8.32 -0.44
C GLU A 66 -4.96 7.66 -1.81
N HIS A 67 -4.52 8.31 -2.87
CA HIS A 67 -4.47 7.67 -4.19
C HIS A 67 -3.16 6.87 -4.34
N VAL A 68 -3.27 5.56 -4.43
CA VAL A 68 -2.12 4.65 -4.52
C VAL A 68 -2.05 3.96 -5.89
N GLN A 69 -0.83 3.69 -6.37
CA GLN A 69 -0.59 3.00 -7.64
C GLN A 69 0.01 1.60 -7.42
N VAL A 70 -0.11 0.73 -8.42
CA VAL A 70 0.44 -0.64 -8.39
C VAL A 70 1.95 -0.61 -8.06
N GLY A 71 2.38 -1.50 -7.18
CA GLY A 71 3.78 -1.63 -6.73
C GLY A 71 4.17 -0.65 -5.61
N TRP A 72 3.32 0.31 -5.25
CA TRP A 72 3.58 1.17 -4.10
C TRP A 72 3.48 0.38 -2.79
N MET A 73 4.22 0.82 -1.76
CA MET A 73 4.29 0.10 -0.48
C MET A 73 3.68 0.92 0.65
N ARG A 74 2.86 0.30 1.52
CA ARG A 74 2.31 0.96 2.72
C ARG A 74 2.44 0.07 3.95
N ILE A 75 2.74 0.68 5.08
CA ILE A 75 2.81 0.03 6.39
C ILE A 75 1.45 0.17 7.07
N TYR A 76 0.83 -0.94 7.45
CA TYR A 76 -0.43 -0.98 8.20
C TYR A 76 -0.28 -1.98 9.35
N ASN A 77 -0.52 -1.53 10.58
CA ASN A 77 -0.29 -2.33 11.80
C ASN A 77 1.08 -3.02 11.82
N ASN A 78 2.13 -2.26 11.48
CA ASN A 78 3.53 -2.71 11.38
C ASN A 78 3.83 -3.77 10.30
N ILE A 79 2.85 -4.14 9.47
CA ILE A 79 3.05 -5.02 8.32
C ILE A 79 3.18 -4.17 7.06
N LYS A 80 4.19 -4.44 6.25
CA LYS A 80 4.40 -3.78 4.96
C LYS A 80 3.59 -4.51 3.89
N TYR A 81 2.82 -3.76 3.11
CA TYR A 81 2.00 -4.26 2.01
C TYR A 81 2.40 -3.58 0.70
N GLU A 82 2.31 -4.32 -0.39
CA GLU A 82 2.41 -3.81 -1.76
C GLU A 82 1.02 -3.71 -2.39
N VAL A 83 0.77 -2.62 -3.09
CA VAL A 83 -0.46 -2.37 -3.84
C VAL A 83 -0.48 -3.25 -5.09
N ILE A 84 -1.53 -4.08 -5.21
CA ILE A 84 -1.74 -4.97 -6.37
C ILE A 84 -2.54 -4.25 -7.47
N GLN A 85 -3.50 -3.40 -7.09
CA GLN A 85 -4.35 -2.65 -8.01
C GLN A 85 -4.41 -1.18 -7.59
N ALA A 86 -4.27 -0.26 -8.54
CA ALA A 86 -4.37 1.17 -8.24
C ALA A 86 -5.78 1.53 -7.76
N HIS A 87 -5.87 2.24 -6.63
CA HIS A 87 -7.15 2.61 -6.02
C HIS A 87 -7.00 3.83 -5.10
N GLN A 88 -8.11 4.30 -4.54
CA GLN A 88 -8.09 5.21 -3.39
C GLN A 88 -8.34 4.41 -2.12
N THR A 89 -7.48 4.57 -1.12
CA THR A 89 -7.59 3.86 0.16
C THR A 89 -8.85 4.29 0.92
N GLN A 90 -9.49 3.34 1.61
CA GLN A 90 -10.75 3.54 2.32
C GLN A 90 -10.72 2.84 3.68
N SER A 91 -11.42 3.40 4.68
CA SER A 91 -11.46 2.84 6.05
C SER A 91 -11.94 1.40 6.09
N ASP A 92 -12.87 1.05 5.21
CA ASP A 92 -13.49 -0.29 5.18
C ASP A 92 -12.70 -1.27 4.29
N TRP A 93 -11.77 -0.74 3.49
CA TRP A 93 -10.86 -1.51 2.63
C TRP A 93 -9.42 -1.38 3.12
N THR A 94 -9.19 -1.83 4.35
CA THR A 94 -7.83 -1.92 4.91
C THR A 94 -7.03 -3.01 4.19
N PRO A 95 -5.68 -2.97 4.22
CA PRO A 95 -4.85 -3.97 3.57
C PRO A 95 -5.21 -5.44 3.89
N PRO A 96 -5.44 -5.85 5.16
CA PRO A 96 -5.84 -7.22 5.45
C PRO A 96 -7.27 -7.57 5.03
N ALA A 97 -8.17 -6.59 4.93
CA ALA A 97 -9.57 -6.82 4.53
C ALA A 97 -9.75 -7.00 3.01
N THR A 98 -8.77 -6.57 2.20
CA THR A 98 -8.87 -6.56 0.73
C THR A 98 -7.63 -7.16 0.06
N PRO A 99 -7.45 -8.50 0.14
CA PRO A 99 -6.28 -9.19 -0.40
C PRO A 99 -6.16 -9.13 -1.94
N THR A 100 -7.20 -8.68 -2.64
CA THR A 100 -7.16 -8.41 -4.09
C THR A 100 -6.54 -7.05 -4.43
N LEU A 101 -6.49 -6.13 -3.46
CA LEU A 101 -5.90 -4.79 -3.60
C LEU A 101 -4.50 -4.72 -2.97
N TRP A 102 -4.21 -5.57 -1.98
CA TRP A 102 -2.97 -5.55 -1.19
C TRP A 102 -2.41 -6.96 -1.01
N LYS A 103 -1.09 -7.11 -1.12
CA LYS A 103 -0.35 -8.30 -0.66
C LYS A 103 0.66 -7.89 0.38
N ILE A 104 0.96 -8.79 1.33
CA ILE A 104 2.07 -8.57 2.25
C ILE A 104 3.37 -8.52 1.43
N TYR A 105 4.16 -7.47 1.65
CA TYR A 105 5.48 -7.32 1.08
C TYR A 105 6.52 -7.81 2.10
N VAL A 106 7.38 -8.71 1.66
CA VAL A 106 8.53 -9.16 2.40
C VAL A 106 9.76 -8.84 1.58
N ASP A 107 10.76 -8.21 2.20
CA ASP A 107 12.03 -7.95 1.56
C ASP A 107 12.68 -9.30 1.18
N PRO A 108 12.94 -9.57 -0.11
CA PRO A 108 13.47 -10.85 -0.56
C PRO A 108 14.90 -11.11 -0.06
N THR A 109 15.60 -10.08 0.41
CA THR A 109 16.94 -10.19 1.00
C THR A 109 16.93 -10.57 2.48
N GLN A 110 15.77 -10.48 3.14
CA GLN A 110 15.61 -10.81 4.55
C GLN A 110 15.00 -12.20 4.76
N THR A 111 15.61 -12.97 5.65
CA THR A 111 15.00 -14.20 6.17
C THR A 111 13.90 -13.85 7.16
N THR A 112 12.66 -14.25 6.86
CA THR A 112 11.48 -13.95 7.71
C THR A 112 10.70 -15.22 8.04
N VAL A 113 9.81 -15.16 9.03
CA VAL A 113 8.94 -16.30 9.36
C VAL A 113 7.98 -16.56 8.18
N TRP A 114 7.84 -17.82 7.77
CA TRP A 114 6.89 -18.20 6.73
C TRP A 114 5.48 -17.76 7.12
N THR A 115 4.81 -17.08 6.19
CA THR A 115 3.49 -16.49 6.39
C THR A 115 2.69 -16.63 5.10
N TYR A 116 1.36 -16.55 5.18
CA TYR A 116 0.47 -16.51 4.02
C TYR A 116 -0.59 -15.41 4.21
N PRO A 117 -1.11 -14.80 3.13
CA PRO A 117 -0.79 -15.00 1.70
C PRO A 117 0.31 -14.06 1.20
N VAL A 118 1.57 -14.53 1.20
CA VAL A 118 2.77 -13.75 0.82
C VAL A 118 3.26 -14.18 -0.55
N GLY A 119 3.66 -13.23 -1.40
CA GLY A 119 4.39 -13.52 -2.63
C GLY A 119 5.86 -13.80 -2.34
N TYR A 120 6.31 -15.03 -2.54
CA TYR A 120 7.71 -15.44 -2.40
C TYR A 120 8.41 -15.47 -3.76
N VAL A 121 9.66 -15.01 -3.81
CA VAL A 121 10.51 -15.09 -5.00
C VAL A 121 11.54 -16.21 -4.88
N VAL A 122 12.08 -16.66 -6.03
CA VAL A 122 13.13 -17.70 -6.05
C VAL A 122 14.33 -17.27 -5.20
N ASN A 123 14.89 -18.21 -4.45
CA ASN A 123 15.98 -18.06 -3.49
C ASN A 123 15.65 -17.29 -2.20
N GLN A 124 14.43 -16.77 -2.04
CA GLN A 124 14.03 -16.15 -0.78
C GLN A 124 14.07 -17.15 0.37
N LEU A 125 14.61 -16.73 1.52
CA LEU A 125 14.73 -17.54 2.71
C LEU A 125 13.58 -17.26 3.68
N VAL A 126 13.02 -18.32 4.28
CA VAL A 126 12.01 -18.24 5.34
C VAL A 126 12.33 -19.19 6.49
N THR A 127 11.87 -18.89 7.69
CA THR A 127 11.88 -19.82 8.82
C THR A 127 10.52 -20.46 9.01
N TYR A 128 10.49 -21.78 9.23
CA TYR A 128 9.28 -22.53 9.53
C TYR A 128 9.63 -23.73 10.41
N ASN A 129 8.91 -23.91 11.52
CA ASN A 129 9.15 -25.00 12.49
C ASN A 129 10.62 -25.14 12.92
N GLY A 130 11.32 -24.02 13.14
CA GLY A 130 12.71 -24.01 13.60
C GLY A 130 13.77 -24.25 12.52
N HIS A 131 13.36 -24.52 11.28
CA HIS A 131 14.26 -24.72 10.14
C HIS A 131 14.20 -23.55 9.17
N THR A 132 15.26 -23.39 8.37
CA THR A 132 15.31 -22.41 7.28
C THR A 132 15.05 -23.09 5.95
N TYR A 133 14.16 -22.50 5.15
CA TYR A 133 13.79 -22.98 3.83
C TYR A 133 14.06 -21.91 2.78
N LYS A 134 14.49 -22.37 1.61
CA LYS A 134 14.68 -21.56 0.41
C LYS A 134 13.54 -21.81 -0.57
N CYS A 135 12.92 -20.74 -1.04
CA CYS A 135 11.92 -20.81 -2.10
C CYS A 135 12.57 -21.23 -3.44
N LEU A 136 12.02 -22.26 -4.07
CA LEU A 136 12.54 -22.81 -5.34
C LEU A 136 11.84 -22.21 -6.57
N GLN A 137 10.58 -21.83 -6.43
CA GLN A 137 9.74 -21.31 -7.52
C GLN A 137 8.96 -20.11 -7.01
N ALA A 138 8.95 -19.01 -7.77
CA ALA A 138 8.17 -17.83 -7.38
C ALA A 138 6.67 -18.17 -7.34
N HIS A 139 6.02 -17.89 -6.20
CA HIS A 139 4.61 -18.23 -5.99
C HIS A 139 3.98 -17.34 -4.92
N THR A 140 2.65 -17.34 -4.84
CA THR A 140 1.92 -16.79 -3.68
C THR A 140 1.59 -17.93 -2.72
N SER A 141 1.98 -17.81 -1.46
CA SER A 141 1.73 -18.84 -0.45
C SER A 141 0.25 -18.99 -0.14
N GLN A 142 -0.13 -20.21 0.24
CA GLN A 142 -1.48 -20.60 0.64
C GLN A 142 -1.38 -21.39 1.95
N ALA A 143 -2.47 -21.45 2.72
CA ALA A 143 -2.48 -22.12 4.02
C ALA A 143 -1.96 -23.57 3.97
N GLY A 144 -2.21 -24.31 2.88
CA GLY A 144 -1.73 -25.67 2.67
C GLY A 144 -0.35 -25.79 1.99
N TRP A 145 0.25 -24.69 1.57
CA TRP A 145 1.53 -24.68 0.84
C TRP A 145 2.70 -24.34 1.78
N THR A 146 2.77 -25.04 2.90
CA THR A 146 3.82 -24.85 3.90
C THR A 146 5.16 -25.40 3.40
N PRO A 147 6.30 -24.94 3.95
CA PRO A 147 7.62 -25.41 3.51
C PRO A 147 7.85 -26.92 3.64
N THR A 148 7.19 -27.57 4.61
CA THR A 148 7.24 -29.03 4.77
C THR A 148 6.24 -29.77 3.88
N ALA A 149 5.13 -29.14 3.50
CA ALA A 149 4.06 -29.80 2.74
C ALA A 149 4.31 -29.83 1.23
N VAL A 150 5.08 -28.87 0.69
CA VAL A 150 5.29 -28.75 -0.76
C VAL A 150 6.78 -28.63 -1.12
N PRO A 151 7.55 -29.73 -1.10
CA PRO A 151 8.99 -29.74 -1.42
C PRO A 151 9.33 -29.24 -2.83
N ALA A 152 8.36 -29.25 -3.76
CA ALA A 152 8.53 -28.68 -5.09
C ALA A 152 8.70 -27.14 -5.07
N LEU A 153 8.18 -26.47 -4.03
CA LEU A 153 8.27 -25.02 -3.84
C LEU A 153 9.36 -24.63 -2.84
N TRP A 154 9.80 -25.55 -1.97
CA TRP A 154 10.63 -25.25 -0.82
C TRP A 154 11.76 -26.27 -0.61
N GLN A 155 12.96 -25.78 -0.34
CA GLN A 155 14.14 -26.59 0.00
C GLN A 155 14.62 -26.22 1.40
N MET A 156 14.66 -27.17 2.35
CA MET A 156 15.34 -26.96 3.64
C MET A 156 16.84 -26.73 3.39
N VAL A 157 17.41 -25.72 4.04
CA VAL A 157 18.84 -25.39 3.96
C VAL A 157 19.58 -25.54 5.29
N LEU A 158 18.86 -25.37 6.41
CA LEU A 158 19.36 -25.49 7.79
C LEU A 158 18.24 -26.02 8.71
#